data_AF-A0A6L5QEH4-F1
#
_entry.id   AF-A0A6L5QEH4-F1
#
_cell.length_a   1.000
_cell.length_b   1.000
_cell.length_c   1.000
_cell.angle_alpha   90.00
_cell.angle_beta   90.00
_cell.angle_gamma   90.00
#
_symmetry.space_group_name_H-M   'P 1'
#
loop_
_entity.id
_entity.type
_entity.pdbx_description
1 polymer ?
#
loop_
_entity_poly.entity_id
_entity_poly.type
_entity_poly.pdbx_seq_one_letter_code
_entity_poly.pdbx_strand_id
1 'polypeptide(L)'
;MNAKLRPTQFRLAGLTLVDMGALRGITKFNLLSPKGEPINIYLVMGPNGAGKTTILDAIFGAMRLLQAREHAAIGIDAIDTQDAGLQLDALVTLDDGARSRMYLLSIVAGTPGLLRSWTDQELQDVGADTQIVLMYKPRPSDQVVVRSPESHSEAIEFSEAIIERMGEQTQGLFDVGNGFPTVLYFPSDRGIRRPPEQARAVTRPDGLGYRPAQRFDADGATWASSIDNLFVWFTWLDDKRDVSCRELVNELIFRKTKKLKAVDRPSLTVPVEVEGGATHRLDQLSSGERQLVQFVVRVASHMTGSTVVLVDETEQHLHLVMRRRLINIIKEWARDYEGMSFVLTSHQADSMRILAPKLEEPGLVKGGCLVKPKFKLQHD
;
A
#
# COMPACT_ATOMS: atom_id res chain seq x y z
N MET A 1 20.67 17.15 23.19
CA MET A 1 19.56 16.40 22.55
C MET A 1 19.96 16.25 21.09
N ASN A 2 20.24 15.03 20.63
CA ASN A 2 20.42 14.82 19.19
C ASN A 2 19.12 15.20 18.50
N ALA A 3 19.22 15.99 17.43
CA ALA A 3 18.04 16.37 16.67
C ALA A 3 17.45 15.11 16.02
N LYS A 4 16.13 14.91 16.17
CA LYS A 4 15.45 13.70 15.70
C LYS A 4 15.37 13.71 14.18
N LEU A 5 15.86 12.67 13.53
CA LEU A 5 15.68 12.44 12.09
C LEU A 5 14.21 12.18 11.76
N ARG A 6 13.63 13.02 10.90
CA ARG A 6 12.25 12.91 10.43
C ARG A 6 12.22 12.49 8.97
N PRO A 7 11.44 11.46 8.60
CA PRO A 7 11.26 11.13 7.20
C PRO A 7 10.45 12.22 6.48
N THR A 8 11.04 12.77 5.43
CA THR A 8 10.41 13.75 4.54
C THR A 8 10.01 13.14 3.20
N GLN A 9 10.59 11.99 2.84
CA GLN A 9 10.23 11.24 1.64
C GLN A 9 10.59 9.76 1.77
N PHE A 10 9.76 8.89 1.20
CA PHE A 10 10.01 7.46 1.04
C PHE A 10 9.54 7.00 -0.36
N ARG A 11 10.44 6.40 -1.14
CA ARG A 11 10.12 5.86 -2.48
C ARG A 11 10.78 4.49 -2.66
N LEU A 12 10.03 3.50 -3.15
CA LEU A 12 10.57 2.16 -3.36
C LEU A 12 11.66 2.15 -4.43
N ALA A 13 12.72 1.37 -4.19
CA ALA A 13 13.87 1.23 -5.09
C ALA A 13 14.08 -0.21 -5.56
N GLY A 14 13.77 -1.20 -4.73
CA GLY A 14 13.91 -2.60 -5.11
C GLY A 14 13.32 -3.59 -4.12
N LEU A 15 13.19 -4.82 -4.58
CA LEU A 15 12.75 -5.95 -3.77
C LEU A 15 13.62 -7.17 -4.09
N THR A 16 14.24 -7.75 -3.08
CA THR A 16 14.98 -9.02 -3.19
C THR A 16 14.30 -10.07 -2.33
N LEU A 17 13.92 -11.18 -2.95
CA LEU A 17 13.28 -12.33 -2.31
C LEU A 17 14.17 -13.56 -2.44
N VAL A 18 14.20 -14.37 -1.40
CA VAL A 18 14.94 -15.63 -1.34
C VAL A 18 13.94 -16.72 -0.96
N ASP A 19 13.75 -17.69 -1.85
CA ASP A 19 12.91 -18.89 -1.60
C ASP A 19 11.48 -18.58 -1.09
N MET A 20 10.87 -17.55 -1.66
CA MET A 20 9.55 -17.07 -1.29
C MET A 20 8.43 -17.77 -2.05
N GLY A 21 7.92 -18.88 -1.50
CA GLY A 21 6.78 -19.61 -2.06
C GLY A 21 7.02 -20.09 -3.50
N ALA A 22 6.31 -19.51 -4.47
CA ALA A 22 6.51 -19.84 -5.90
C ALA A 22 7.81 -19.26 -6.48
N LEU A 23 8.42 -18.28 -5.81
CA LEU A 23 9.63 -17.58 -6.22
C LEU A 23 10.87 -18.22 -5.59
N ARG A 24 11.29 -19.35 -6.15
CA ARG A 24 12.47 -20.11 -5.67
C ARG A 24 13.80 -19.43 -6.02
N GLY A 25 14.80 -19.63 -5.19
CA GLY A 25 16.11 -18.99 -5.26
C GLY A 25 16.02 -17.48 -5.08
N ILE A 26 17.06 -16.77 -5.54
CA ILE A 26 17.11 -15.31 -5.46
C ILE A 26 16.31 -14.70 -6.62
N THR A 27 15.29 -13.91 -6.29
CA THR A 27 14.51 -13.13 -7.26
C THR A 27 14.60 -11.66 -6.91
N LYS A 28 15.00 -10.84 -7.89
CA LYS A 28 15.18 -9.39 -7.72
C LYS A 28 14.19 -8.63 -8.62
N PHE A 29 13.54 -7.62 -8.07
CA PHE A 29 12.67 -6.70 -8.78
C PHE A 29 13.24 -5.29 -8.65
N ASN A 30 13.57 -4.68 -9.79
CA ASN A 30 14.05 -3.31 -9.84
C ASN A 30 12.84 -2.37 -9.88
N LEU A 31 12.71 -1.49 -8.88
CA LEU A 31 11.63 -0.50 -8.79
C LEU A 31 12.13 0.91 -9.17
N LEU A 32 13.29 0.97 -9.82
CA LEU A 32 13.83 2.17 -10.46
C LEU A 32 13.74 2.06 -11.98
N SER A 33 13.59 3.21 -12.63
CA SER A 33 13.71 3.34 -14.08
C SER A 33 15.17 3.12 -14.52
N PRO A 34 15.44 2.91 -15.82
CA PRO A 34 16.81 2.84 -16.33
C PRO A 34 17.67 4.09 -16.05
N LYS A 35 17.03 5.22 -15.70
CA LYS A 35 17.69 6.47 -15.33
C LYS A 35 17.89 6.63 -13.81
N GLY A 36 17.55 5.61 -13.01
CA GLY A 36 17.64 5.66 -11.54
C GLY A 36 16.44 6.32 -10.85
N GLU A 37 15.41 6.73 -11.60
CA GLU A 37 14.22 7.40 -11.03
C GLU A 37 13.25 6.38 -10.42
N PRO A 38 12.71 6.59 -9.21
CA PRO A 38 11.71 5.70 -8.64
C PRO A 38 10.46 5.56 -9.53
N ILE A 39 10.02 4.32 -9.73
CA ILE A 39 8.81 4.01 -10.49
C ILE A 39 7.58 4.32 -9.64
N ASN A 40 6.66 5.14 -10.15
CA ASN A 40 5.40 5.46 -9.49
C ASN A 40 4.22 4.58 -9.96
N ILE A 41 4.35 3.85 -11.08
CA ILE A 41 3.41 2.77 -11.43
C ILE A 41 4.17 1.54 -11.91
N TYR A 42 4.12 0.47 -11.12
CA TYR A 42 4.78 -0.80 -11.39
C TYR A 42 3.76 -1.90 -11.65
N LEU A 43 3.81 -2.55 -12.82
CA LEU A 43 2.90 -3.65 -13.17
C LEU A 43 3.61 -5.01 -13.12
N VAL A 44 3.14 -5.88 -12.23
CA VAL A 44 3.53 -7.29 -12.13
C VAL A 44 2.58 -8.13 -12.96
N MET A 45 3.10 -8.75 -14.01
CA MET A 45 2.34 -9.65 -14.87
C MET A 45 2.71 -11.10 -14.67
N GLY A 46 1.75 -12.01 -14.79
CA GLY A 46 2.03 -13.45 -14.79
C GLY A 46 0.78 -14.29 -14.65
N PRO A 47 0.85 -15.59 -14.99
CA PRO A 47 -0.27 -16.51 -14.79
C PRO A 47 -0.58 -16.70 -13.30
N ASN A 48 -1.71 -17.34 -13.01
CA ASN A 48 -2.07 -17.71 -11.64
C ASN A 48 -1.01 -18.64 -11.04
N GLY A 49 -0.69 -18.43 -9.76
CA GLY A 49 0.35 -19.20 -9.06
C GLY A 49 1.79 -18.82 -9.41
N ALA A 50 2.04 -17.81 -10.25
CA ALA A 50 3.40 -17.38 -10.59
C ALA A 50 4.16 -16.66 -9.45
N GLY A 51 3.48 -16.28 -8.36
CA GLY A 51 4.07 -15.53 -7.24
C GLY A 51 3.78 -14.02 -7.25
N LYS A 52 2.76 -13.56 -8.00
CA LYS A 52 2.37 -12.13 -8.03
C LYS A 52 1.94 -11.61 -6.66
N THR A 53 1.03 -12.32 -6.00
CA THR A 53 0.55 -12.00 -4.64
C THR A 53 1.71 -12.05 -3.64
N THR A 54 2.64 -13.01 -3.79
CA THR A 54 3.85 -13.10 -2.96
C THR A 54 4.73 -11.85 -3.01
N ILE A 55 4.83 -11.19 -4.17
CA ILE A 55 5.56 -9.91 -4.32
C ILE A 55 4.87 -8.81 -3.50
N LEU A 56 3.54 -8.72 -3.56
CA LEU A 56 2.78 -7.72 -2.79
C LEU A 56 2.85 -8.01 -1.29
N ASP A 57 2.64 -9.26 -0.88
CA ASP A 57 2.73 -9.70 0.52
C ASP A 57 4.12 -9.41 1.09
N ALA A 58 5.19 -9.59 0.30
CA ALA A 58 6.55 -9.25 0.70
C ALA A 58 6.74 -7.75 0.98
N ILE A 59 6.28 -6.88 0.08
CA ILE A 59 6.35 -5.42 0.29
C ILE A 59 5.53 -5.03 1.53
N PHE A 60 4.31 -5.55 1.65
CA PHE A 60 3.44 -5.30 2.79
C PHE A 60 4.06 -5.79 4.11
N GLY A 61 4.63 -7.00 4.12
CA GLY A 61 5.27 -7.61 5.26
C GLY A 61 6.46 -6.80 5.77
N ALA A 62 7.38 -6.38 4.88
CA ALA A 62 8.49 -5.50 5.25
C ALA A 62 8.01 -4.19 5.90
N MET A 63 6.98 -3.58 5.33
CA MET A 63 6.43 -2.32 5.83
C MET A 63 5.66 -2.48 7.15
N ARG A 64 5.05 -3.65 7.38
CA ARG A 64 4.42 -4.01 8.65
C ARG A 64 5.43 -4.08 9.80
N LEU A 65 6.68 -4.46 9.54
CA LEU A 65 7.72 -4.53 10.56
C LEU A 65 8.02 -3.16 11.19
N LEU A 66 7.78 -2.07 10.47
CA LEU A 66 7.96 -0.71 11.00
C LEU A 66 6.95 -0.31 12.09
N GLN A 67 5.91 -1.12 12.33
CA GLN A 67 4.87 -0.81 13.33
C GLN A 67 5.33 -0.97 14.78
N ALA A 68 6.34 -1.81 15.02
CA ALA A 68 6.77 -2.15 16.36
C ALA A 68 8.22 -2.63 16.37
N ARG A 69 8.83 -2.62 17.56
CA ARG A 69 10.16 -3.19 17.78
C ARG A 69 10.15 -4.72 17.80
N GLU A 70 9.02 -5.31 18.17
CA GLU A 70 8.81 -6.75 18.30
C GLU A 70 7.49 -7.16 17.63
N HIS A 71 7.48 -8.31 16.98
CA HIS A 71 6.34 -8.87 16.26
C HIS A 71 6.25 -10.37 16.55
N ALA A 72 5.03 -10.88 16.68
CA ALA A 72 4.82 -12.32 16.87
C ALA A 72 5.34 -13.16 15.67
N ALA A 73 5.31 -12.59 14.46
CA ALA A 73 5.75 -13.21 13.21
C ALA A 73 5.93 -12.11 12.14
N ILE A 74 6.59 -12.42 11.01
CA ILE A 74 6.64 -11.57 9.80
C ILE A 74 5.29 -11.56 9.08
N GLY A 75 4.48 -12.62 9.24
CA GLY A 75 3.20 -12.78 8.57
C GLY A 75 3.37 -13.25 7.13
N ILE A 76 4.49 -13.94 6.84
CA ILE A 76 4.78 -14.56 5.56
C ILE A 76 5.25 -15.98 5.88
N ASP A 77 4.41 -16.97 5.61
CA ASP A 77 4.64 -18.38 5.99
C ASP A 77 6.02 -18.89 5.57
N ALA A 78 6.50 -18.49 4.38
CA ALA A 78 7.80 -18.89 3.89
C ALA A 78 8.96 -18.40 4.77
N ILE A 79 8.86 -17.21 5.39
CA ILE A 79 9.88 -16.73 6.33
C ILE A 79 9.62 -17.29 7.74
N ASP A 80 8.36 -17.34 8.16
CA ASP A 80 8.02 -17.70 9.53
C ASP A 80 8.21 -19.20 9.82
N THR A 81 8.18 -20.05 8.78
CA THR A 81 8.24 -21.52 8.93
C THR A 81 9.34 -22.19 8.10
N GLN A 82 10.01 -21.45 7.19
CA GLN A 82 11.05 -21.98 6.31
C GLN A 82 12.25 -21.02 6.28
N ASP A 83 13.31 -21.38 5.57
CA ASP A 83 14.53 -20.57 5.45
C ASP A 83 14.45 -19.51 4.33
N ALA A 84 13.32 -18.80 4.21
CA ALA A 84 13.16 -17.73 3.22
C ALA A 84 13.72 -16.39 3.71
N GLY A 85 13.91 -15.45 2.77
CA GLY A 85 14.46 -14.13 3.04
C GLY A 85 13.79 -13.01 2.23
N LEU A 86 13.79 -11.82 2.81
CA LEU A 86 13.20 -10.60 2.24
C LEU A 86 14.11 -9.41 2.49
N GLN A 87 14.35 -8.62 1.44
CA GLN A 87 14.87 -7.26 1.53
C GLN A 87 14.02 -6.32 0.68
N LEU A 88 13.43 -5.31 1.32
CA LEU A 88 12.77 -4.19 0.65
C LEU A 88 13.70 -2.98 0.69
N ASP A 89 14.06 -2.47 -0.48
CA ASP A 89 14.91 -1.29 -0.64
C ASP A 89 14.05 -0.06 -0.96
N ALA A 90 14.32 1.06 -0.30
CA ALA A 90 13.66 2.34 -0.53
C ALA A 90 14.64 3.51 -0.40
N LEU A 91 14.48 4.53 -1.23
CA LEU A 91 15.10 5.82 -1.04
C LEU A 91 14.33 6.56 0.05
N VAL A 92 15.03 6.95 1.11
CA VAL A 92 14.48 7.66 2.27
C VAL A 92 15.25 8.94 2.48
N THR A 93 14.53 10.06 2.53
CA THR A 93 15.13 11.34 2.93
C THR A 93 14.83 11.58 4.40
N LEU A 94 15.88 11.78 5.20
CA LEU A 94 15.80 12.09 6.62
C LEU A 94 16.29 13.51 6.87
N ASP A 95 15.53 14.26 7.67
CA ASP A 95 15.80 15.65 8.02
C ASP A 95 15.86 15.81 9.55
N ASP A 96 16.97 16.36 10.06
CA ASP A 96 17.17 16.67 11.48
C ASP A 96 16.89 18.16 11.82
N GLY A 97 16.39 18.94 10.86
CA GLY A 97 16.15 20.38 10.95
C GLY A 97 17.36 21.24 10.59
N ALA A 98 18.56 20.66 10.48
CA ALA A 98 19.78 21.33 10.03
C ALA A 98 20.32 20.76 8.72
N ARG A 99 20.10 19.47 8.47
CA ARG A 99 20.57 18.72 7.31
C ARG A 99 19.48 17.77 6.84
N SER A 100 19.29 17.75 5.52
CA SER A 100 18.49 16.75 4.82
C SER A 100 19.43 15.83 4.05
N ARG A 101 19.33 14.52 4.28
CA ARG A 101 20.16 13.50 3.62
C ARG A 101 19.29 12.39 3.05
N MET A 102 19.67 11.91 1.86
CA MET A 102 19.02 10.77 1.23
C MET A 102 19.83 9.51 1.51
N TYR A 103 19.15 8.48 1.99
CA TYR A 103 19.70 7.17 2.27
C TYR A 103 18.99 6.12 1.44
N LEU A 104 19.69 5.03 1.14
CA LEU A 104 19.05 3.81 0.68
C LEU A 104 18.75 2.93 1.89
N LEU A 105 17.50 2.92 2.33
CA LEU A 105 17.01 2.07 3.41
C LEU A 105 16.74 0.65 2.90
N SER A 106 17.36 -0.35 3.53
CA SER A 106 17.05 -1.77 3.30
C SER A 106 16.38 -2.37 4.53
N ILE A 107 15.09 -2.69 4.43
CA ILE A 107 14.34 -3.41 5.46
C ILE A 107 14.50 -4.91 5.20
N VAL A 108 15.11 -5.61 6.16
CA VAL A 108 15.55 -6.99 6.01
C VAL A 108 14.88 -7.91 7.03
N ALA A 109 14.38 -9.06 6.59
CA ALA A 109 13.87 -10.13 7.44
C ALA A 109 14.14 -11.52 6.85
N GLY A 110 14.15 -12.55 7.70
CA GLY A 110 14.44 -13.93 7.31
C GLY A 110 15.93 -14.21 7.15
N THR A 111 16.29 -15.18 6.32
CA THR A 111 17.68 -15.67 6.13
C THR A 111 18.51 -14.64 5.33
N PRO A 112 19.45 -13.90 5.96
CA PRO A 112 20.03 -12.71 5.35
C PRO A 112 21.19 -12.99 4.38
N GLY A 113 21.70 -14.23 4.32
CA GLY A 113 22.95 -14.56 3.62
C GLY A 113 22.95 -14.38 2.09
N LEU A 114 21.78 -14.14 1.48
CA LEU A 114 21.61 -13.98 0.02
C LEU A 114 21.02 -12.62 -0.39
N LEU A 115 21.07 -11.66 0.53
CA LEU A 115 20.48 -10.34 0.38
C LEU A 115 21.43 -9.36 -0.35
N ARG A 116 20.85 -8.32 -0.97
CA ARG A 116 21.57 -7.41 -1.89
C ARG A 116 22.33 -6.35 -1.10
N SER A 117 23.64 -6.30 -1.31
CA SER A 117 24.45 -5.12 -1.01
C SER A 117 24.49 -4.19 -2.23
N TRP A 118 24.22 -2.91 -2.03
CA TRP A 118 24.34 -1.89 -3.07
C TRP A 118 25.76 -1.37 -3.11
N THR A 119 26.30 -1.20 -4.32
CA THR A 119 27.65 -0.66 -4.54
C THR A 119 27.66 0.86 -4.43
N ASP A 120 28.82 1.45 -4.14
CA ASP A 120 29.00 2.91 -4.08
C ASP A 120 28.57 3.60 -5.39
N GLN A 121 28.81 2.97 -6.54
CA GLN A 121 28.36 3.49 -7.83
C GLN A 121 26.83 3.49 -7.94
N GLU A 122 26.17 2.38 -7.59
CA GLU A 122 24.70 2.31 -7.63
C GLU A 122 24.05 3.31 -6.65
N LEU A 123 24.68 3.57 -5.50
CA LEU A 123 24.23 4.58 -4.54
C LEU A 123 24.39 6.00 -5.09
N GLN A 124 25.51 6.30 -5.74
CA GLN A 124 25.72 7.58 -6.43
C GLN A 124 24.71 7.81 -7.55
N ASP A 125 24.42 6.77 -8.34
CA ASP A 125 23.48 6.84 -9.47
C ASP A 125 22.05 7.21 -9.03
N VAL A 126 21.67 6.83 -7.81
CA VAL A 126 20.35 7.15 -7.22
C VAL A 126 20.38 8.34 -6.26
N GLY A 127 21.54 8.96 -6.07
CA GLY A 127 21.73 10.10 -5.18
C GLY A 127 21.64 9.77 -3.68
N ALA A 128 21.87 8.52 -3.28
CA ALA A 128 21.88 8.10 -1.88
C ALA A 128 23.30 8.20 -1.30
N ASP A 129 23.43 8.77 -0.10
CA ASP A 129 24.70 8.91 0.61
C ASP A 129 25.30 7.53 0.96
N THR A 130 24.47 6.65 1.52
CA THR A 130 24.87 5.30 1.91
C THR A 130 23.66 4.36 2.04
N GLN A 131 23.92 3.06 2.06
CA GLN A 131 22.93 2.04 2.41
C GLN A 131 22.82 1.90 3.92
N ILE A 132 21.62 2.09 4.46
CA ILE A 132 21.32 1.87 5.88
C ILE A 132 20.40 0.64 6.02
N VAL A 133 20.79 -0.31 6.87
CA VAL A 133 20.06 -1.58 6.99
C VAL A 133 19.25 -1.61 8.28
N LEU A 134 17.96 -1.90 8.16
CA LEU A 134 17.04 -2.17 9.26
C LEU A 134 16.69 -3.65 9.28
N MET A 135 17.26 -4.39 10.23
CA MET A 135 17.18 -5.85 10.25
C MET A 135 16.23 -6.35 11.33
N TYR A 136 15.40 -7.33 10.98
CA TYR A 136 14.52 -8.05 11.89
C TYR A 136 14.91 -9.53 11.91
N LYS A 137 15.12 -10.08 13.11
CA LYS A 137 15.53 -11.48 13.32
C LYS A 137 14.61 -12.16 14.32
N PRO A 138 14.32 -13.46 14.17
CA PRO A 138 13.67 -14.23 15.23
C PRO A 138 14.59 -14.29 16.44
N ARG A 139 14.04 -14.02 17.62
CA ARG A 139 14.73 -14.19 18.90
C ARG A 139 14.86 -15.69 19.17
N PRO A 140 16.06 -16.22 19.48
CA PRO A 140 16.26 -17.66 19.67
C PRO A 140 15.39 -18.32 20.75
N SER A 141 14.95 -17.56 21.76
CA SER A 141 14.23 -18.10 22.92
C SER A 141 12.75 -18.42 22.66
N ASP A 142 12.07 -17.58 21.86
CA ASP A 142 10.61 -17.60 21.71
C ASP A 142 10.16 -17.40 20.25
N GLN A 143 11.10 -17.30 19.30
CA GLN A 143 10.87 -17.05 17.88
C GLN A 143 10.15 -15.73 17.58
N VAL A 144 9.97 -14.85 18.57
CA VAL A 144 9.43 -13.49 18.37
C VAL A 144 10.40 -12.75 17.46
N VAL A 145 9.87 -12.13 16.41
CA VAL A 145 10.68 -11.32 15.50
C VAL A 145 10.99 -9.99 16.17
N VAL A 146 12.27 -9.69 16.33
CA VAL A 146 12.75 -8.46 16.97
C VAL A 146 13.60 -7.64 16.01
N ARG A 147 13.49 -6.31 16.10
CA ARG A 147 14.43 -5.40 15.44
C ARG A 147 15.82 -5.60 16.02
N SER A 148 16.77 -5.98 15.18
CA SER A 148 18.16 -6.27 15.57
C SER A 148 18.88 -5.00 16.03
N PRO A 149 19.62 -5.05 17.16
CA PRO A 149 20.48 -3.94 17.58
C PRO A 149 21.68 -3.72 16.64
N GLU A 150 21.98 -4.68 15.76
CA GLU A 150 23.00 -4.56 14.71
C GLU A 150 22.53 -3.70 13.51
N SER A 151 21.28 -3.23 13.53
CA SER A 151 20.77 -2.32 12.50
C SER A 151 21.51 -0.97 12.54
N HIS A 152 21.57 -0.28 11.41
CA HIS A 152 22.18 1.04 11.32
C HIS A 152 21.46 2.06 12.22
N SER A 153 22.19 2.97 12.86
CA SER A 153 21.63 3.97 13.80
C SER A 153 20.50 4.81 13.18
N GLU A 154 20.72 5.35 12.00
CA GLU A 154 19.76 6.18 11.26
C GLU A 154 18.53 5.38 10.85
N ALA A 155 18.68 4.08 10.56
CA ALA A 155 17.55 3.21 10.25
C ALA A 155 16.71 2.91 11.51
N ILE A 156 17.37 2.77 12.67
CA ILE A 156 16.70 2.67 13.96
C ILE A 156 15.93 3.96 14.25
N GLU A 157 16.55 5.13 14.14
CA GLU A 157 15.90 6.43 14.35
C GLU A 157 14.69 6.64 13.43
N PHE A 158 14.83 6.30 12.15
CA PHE A 158 13.71 6.29 11.20
C PHE A 158 12.55 5.42 11.68
N SER A 159 12.82 4.19 12.12
CA SER A 159 11.77 3.28 12.60
C SER A 159 11.16 3.74 13.93
N GLU A 160 11.94 4.37 14.82
CA GLU A 160 11.43 4.98 16.06
C GLU A 160 10.49 6.15 15.76
N ALA A 161 10.85 7.02 14.80
CA ALA A 161 10.00 8.12 14.39
C ALA A 161 8.63 7.63 13.88
N ILE A 162 8.58 6.50 13.17
CA ILE A 162 7.33 5.87 12.72
C ILE A 162 6.50 5.38 13.92
N ILE A 163 7.13 4.68 14.87
CA ILE A 163 6.45 4.14 16.06
C ILE A 163 5.85 5.27 16.91
N GLU A 164 6.59 6.38 17.08
CA GLU A 164 6.14 7.54 17.85
C GLU A 164 4.85 8.18 17.29
N ARG A 165 4.62 8.08 15.97
CA ARG A 165 3.44 8.68 15.31
C ARG A 165 2.30 7.69 15.10
N MET A 166 2.47 6.43 15.47
CA MET A 166 1.48 5.39 15.23
C MET A 166 0.13 5.75 15.84
N GLY A 167 -0.93 5.70 15.03
CA GLY A 167 -2.30 6.01 15.44
C GLY A 167 -2.65 7.49 15.54
N GLU A 168 -1.72 8.40 15.22
CA GLU A 168 -2.01 9.83 15.07
C GLU A 168 -3.15 10.06 14.07
N GLN A 169 -4.01 11.02 14.36
CA GLN A 169 -5.14 11.32 13.49
C GLN A 169 -4.66 12.06 12.24
N THR A 170 -5.21 11.68 11.09
CA THR A 170 -4.98 12.39 9.83
C THR A 170 -5.68 13.76 9.89
N GLN A 171 -4.99 14.80 9.42
CA GLN A 171 -5.51 16.18 9.47
C GLN A 171 -6.58 16.44 8.39
N GLY A 172 -6.61 15.61 7.34
CA GLY A 172 -7.58 15.70 6.24
C GLY A 172 -7.57 14.46 5.36
N LEU A 173 -8.29 14.53 4.24
CA LEU A 173 -8.12 13.60 3.13
C LEU A 173 -6.88 14.01 2.31
N PHE A 174 -6.22 13.04 1.68
CA PHE A 174 -5.01 13.30 0.89
C PHE A 174 -3.94 14.09 1.67
N ASP A 175 -3.67 13.71 2.93
CA ASP A 175 -2.69 14.38 3.78
C ASP A 175 -1.26 14.15 3.27
N VAL A 176 -0.74 15.12 2.52
CA VAL A 176 0.63 15.15 1.97
C VAL A 176 1.63 15.86 2.88
N GLY A 177 1.19 16.38 4.04
CA GLY A 177 2.00 17.25 4.88
C GLY A 177 3.14 16.55 5.63
N ASN A 178 3.28 15.23 5.49
CA ASN A 178 4.26 14.44 6.21
C ASN A 178 4.88 13.36 5.29
N GLY A 179 6.20 13.16 5.37
CA GLY A 179 6.94 12.19 4.55
C GLY A 179 6.96 10.77 5.12
N PHE A 180 6.08 10.46 6.06
CA PHE A 180 6.05 9.18 6.71
C PHE A 180 5.50 8.13 5.75
N PRO A 181 6.15 6.96 5.64
CA PRO A 181 5.73 5.98 4.66
C PRO A 181 4.46 5.25 5.11
N THR A 182 3.59 4.93 4.16
CA THR A 182 2.44 4.07 4.35
C THR A 182 2.24 3.16 3.15
N VAL A 183 1.98 1.87 3.39
CA VAL A 183 1.52 0.92 2.38
C VAL A 183 0.05 0.62 2.57
N LEU A 184 -0.74 0.82 1.51
CA LEU A 184 -2.16 0.49 1.46
C LEU A 184 -2.35 -0.72 0.54
N TYR A 185 -2.75 -1.87 1.10
CA TYR A 185 -2.87 -3.11 0.34
C TYR A 185 -4.32 -3.52 0.11
N PHE A 186 -4.72 -3.59 -1.16
CA PHE A 186 -6.00 -4.07 -1.66
C PHE A 186 -5.84 -5.45 -2.30
N PRO A 187 -6.28 -6.55 -1.66
CA PRO A 187 -6.21 -7.89 -2.21
C PRO A 187 -7.28 -8.14 -3.29
N SER A 188 -7.28 -9.35 -3.84
CA SER A 188 -8.15 -9.78 -4.94
C SER A 188 -9.63 -9.92 -4.55
N ASP A 189 -9.94 -10.24 -3.30
CA ASP A 189 -11.29 -10.45 -2.76
C ASP A 189 -11.90 -9.21 -2.09
N ARG A 190 -11.30 -8.04 -2.33
CA ARG A 190 -11.76 -6.73 -1.85
C ARG A 190 -13.18 -6.38 -2.31
N GLY A 191 -13.81 -5.47 -1.58
CA GLY A 191 -15.10 -4.86 -1.92
C GLY A 191 -15.87 -4.45 -0.67
N ILE A 192 -17.11 -4.00 -0.87
CA ILE A 192 -18.02 -3.60 0.21
C ILE A 192 -19.02 -4.73 0.44
N ARG A 193 -19.16 -5.18 1.69
CA ARG A 193 -20.20 -6.11 2.14
C ARG A 193 -21.15 -5.40 3.08
N ARG A 194 -22.35 -5.97 3.25
CA ARG A 194 -23.32 -5.48 4.22
C ARG A 194 -22.77 -5.70 5.63
N PRO A 195 -22.58 -4.65 6.44
CA PRO A 195 -22.14 -4.82 7.81
C PRO A 195 -23.21 -5.52 8.66
N PRO A 196 -22.81 -6.25 9.71
CA PRO A 196 -23.74 -6.91 10.63
C PRO A 196 -24.82 -5.96 11.16
N GLU A 197 -26.02 -6.48 11.43
CA GLU A 197 -27.15 -5.69 11.94
C GLU A 197 -27.07 -5.39 13.45
N GLN A 198 -26.12 -6.02 14.15
CA GLN A 198 -25.87 -5.77 15.56
C GLN A 198 -25.57 -4.28 15.81
N ALA A 199 -26.03 -3.77 16.96
CA ALA A 199 -26.18 -2.35 17.29
C ALA A 199 -25.12 -1.43 16.65
N ARG A 200 -25.49 -0.83 15.52
CA ARG A 200 -24.68 0.22 14.88
C ARG A 200 -24.63 1.41 15.83
N ALA A 201 -23.42 1.91 16.06
CA ALA A 201 -23.18 3.06 16.90
C ALA A 201 -22.14 3.96 16.22
N VAL A 202 -22.03 5.20 16.66
CA VAL A 202 -20.91 6.05 16.24
C VAL A 202 -19.65 5.51 16.93
N THR A 203 -18.85 4.76 16.17
CA THR A 203 -17.65 4.08 16.68
C THR A 203 -16.45 4.48 15.84
N ARG A 204 -15.29 4.70 16.48
CA ARG A 204 -14.05 4.98 15.76
C ARG A 204 -13.77 3.84 14.77
N PRO A 205 -13.61 4.10 13.46
CA PRO A 205 -13.33 3.06 12.50
C PRO A 205 -12.01 2.35 12.77
N ASP A 206 -12.00 1.04 12.52
CA ASP A 206 -10.81 0.22 12.67
C ASP A 206 -9.71 0.72 11.71
N GLY A 207 -8.50 0.87 12.24
CA GLY A 207 -7.34 1.31 11.45
C GLY A 207 -7.29 2.81 11.14
N LEU A 208 -8.26 3.62 11.58
CA LEU A 208 -8.24 5.06 11.32
C LEU A 208 -7.12 5.76 12.13
N GLY A 209 -6.15 6.31 11.40
CA GLY A 209 -4.96 6.99 11.90
C GLY A 209 -3.72 6.55 11.14
N TYR A 210 -2.57 7.17 11.44
CA TYR A 210 -1.31 6.83 10.78
C TYR A 210 -0.87 5.39 11.12
N ARG A 211 -0.52 4.63 10.07
CA ARG A 211 0.12 3.33 10.15
C ARG A 211 1.03 3.13 8.93
N PRO A 212 2.22 2.52 9.07
CA PRO A 212 3.11 2.25 7.94
C PRO A 212 2.62 1.13 7.02
N ALA A 213 1.69 0.28 7.47
CA ALA A 213 1.06 -0.73 6.61
C ALA A 213 -0.40 -0.98 7.02
N GLN A 214 -1.31 -0.93 6.06
CA GLN A 214 -2.73 -1.23 6.22
C GLN A 214 -3.24 -2.09 5.07
N ARG A 215 -4.08 -3.08 5.40
CA ARG A 215 -4.70 -3.98 4.43
C ARG A 215 -6.21 -3.76 4.44
N PHE A 216 -6.81 -3.66 3.26
CA PHE A 216 -8.26 -3.50 3.08
C PHE A 216 -8.80 -4.69 2.29
N ASP A 217 -9.12 -5.76 3.01
CA ASP A 217 -9.82 -6.92 2.45
C ASP A 217 -11.28 -6.54 2.09
N ALA A 218 -12.26 -7.38 2.42
CA ALA A 218 -13.66 -6.99 2.29
C ALA A 218 -14.11 -6.08 3.44
N ASP A 219 -14.52 -4.86 3.10
CA ASP A 219 -15.15 -3.92 4.01
C ASP A 219 -16.48 -4.47 4.56
N GLY A 220 -16.74 -4.23 5.84
CA GLY A 220 -18.01 -4.62 6.47
C GLY A 220 -18.04 -6.02 7.08
N ALA A 221 -16.88 -6.65 7.33
CA ALA A 221 -16.81 -7.84 8.20
C ALA A 221 -17.30 -7.52 9.62
N THR A 222 -16.99 -6.32 10.12
CA THR A 222 -17.54 -5.72 11.34
C THR A 222 -18.12 -4.35 11.01
N TRP A 223 -18.91 -3.78 11.93
CA TRP A 223 -19.34 -2.39 11.79
C TRP A 223 -18.15 -1.43 11.78
N ALA A 224 -17.20 -1.59 12.69
CA ALA A 224 -16.04 -0.72 12.83
C ALA A 224 -15.12 -0.74 11.59
N SER A 225 -15.04 -1.86 10.87
CA SER A 225 -14.27 -1.98 9.63
C SER A 225 -15.06 -1.61 8.37
N SER A 226 -16.28 -1.10 8.47
CA SER A 226 -17.12 -0.75 7.31
C SER A 226 -16.92 0.69 6.81
N ILE A 227 -17.10 0.89 5.50
CA ILE A 227 -17.16 2.23 4.89
C ILE A 227 -18.34 3.05 5.43
N ASP A 228 -19.49 2.43 5.70
CA ASP A 228 -20.63 3.11 6.32
C ASP A 228 -20.20 3.78 7.65
N ASN A 229 -19.51 3.03 8.51
CA ASN A 229 -19.01 3.58 9.78
C ASN A 229 -17.95 4.67 9.56
N LEU A 230 -17.10 4.57 8.53
CA LEU A 230 -16.14 5.62 8.20
C LEU A 230 -16.83 6.95 7.83
N PHE A 231 -17.87 6.90 6.98
CA PHE A 231 -18.66 8.09 6.66
C PHE A 231 -19.41 8.62 7.89
N VAL A 232 -20.04 7.75 8.69
CA VAL A 232 -20.69 8.13 9.96
C VAL A 232 -19.70 8.83 10.88
N TRP A 233 -18.49 8.30 11.01
CA TRP A 233 -17.44 8.87 11.84
C TRP A 233 -17.00 10.25 11.34
N PHE A 234 -16.77 10.43 10.03
CA PHE A 234 -16.46 11.74 9.46
C PHE A 234 -17.60 12.75 9.63
N THR A 235 -18.86 12.33 9.48
CA THR A 235 -20.02 13.18 9.77
C THR A 235 -20.13 13.54 11.26
N TRP A 236 -19.66 12.68 12.16
CA TRP A 236 -19.60 12.96 13.59
C TRP A 236 -18.47 13.93 13.95
N LEU A 237 -17.30 13.82 13.32
CA LEU A 237 -16.19 14.76 13.51
C LEU A 237 -16.50 16.18 13.01
N ASP A 238 -17.44 16.30 12.06
CA ASP A 238 -17.94 17.57 11.52
C ASP A 238 -16.83 18.46 10.91
N ASP A 239 -15.84 17.83 10.28
CA ASP A 239 -14.68 18.49 9.68
C ASP A 239 -14.67 18.47 8.13
N LYS A 240 -15.84 18.22 7.53
CA LYS A 240 -16.11 18.15 6.09
C LYS A 240 -15.49 16.96 5.35
N ARG A 241 -14.79 16.05 6.02
CA ARG A 241 -14.27 14.84 5.34
C ARG A 241 -15.37 13.98 4.73
N ASP A 242 -16.55 13.92 5.34
CA ASP A 242 -17.69 13.20 4.77
C ASP A 242 -18.14 13.83 3.44
N VAL A 243 -18.16 15.17 3.35
CA VAL A 243 -18.55 15.92 2.16
C VAL A 243 -17.56 15.63 1.05
N SER A 244 -16.27 15.82 1.31
CA SER A 244 -15.21 15.61 0.32
C SER A 244 -15.13 14.16 -0.15
N CYS A 245 -15.26 13.16 0.73
CA CYS A 245 -15.31 11.76 0.32
C CYS A 245 -16.52 11.47 -0.58
N ARG A 246 -17.69 12.04 -0.29
CA ARG A 246 -18.88 11.86 -1.13
C ARG A 246 -18.71 12.52 -2.50
N GLU A 247 -18.16 13.72 -2.56
CA GLU A 247 -17.85 14.42 -3.81
C GLU A 247 -16.88 13.61 -4.67
N LEU A 248 -15.80 13.11 -4.08
CA LEU A 248 -14.83 12.25 -4.75
C LEU A 248 -15.48 11.00 -5.37
N VAL A 249 -16.35 10.31 -4.63
CA VAL A 249 -17.10 9.15 -5.14
C VAL A 249 -18.05 9.55 -6.29
N ASN A 250 -18.77 10.65 -6.12
CA ASN A 250 -19.74 11.13 -7.11
C ASN A 250 -19.06 11.50 -8.44
N GLU A 251 -17.91 12.18 -8.38
CA GLU A 251 -17.17 12.64 -9.54
C GLU A 251 -16.41 11.53 -10.24
N LEU A 252 -15.65 10.74 -9.48
CA LEU A 252 -14.78 9.71 -10.07
C LEU A 252 -15.58 8.48 -10.51
N ILE A 253 -16.60 8.08 -9.74
CA ILE A 253 -17.27 6.78 -9.90
C ILE A 253 -18.68 6.96 -10.47
N PHE A 254 -19.55 7.76 -9.86
CA PHE A 254 -20.95 7.77 -10.32
C PHE A 254 -21.21 8.63 -11.56
N ARG A 255 -20.42 9.67 -11.82
CA ARG A 255 -20.49 10.51 -13.05
C ARG A 255 -21.93 10.83 -13.49
N LYS A 256 -22.76 11.30 -12.55
CA LYS A 256 -24.17 11.72 -12.73
C LYS A 256 -25.23 10.61 -12.82
N THR A 257 -24.88 9.34 -12.94
CA THR A 257 -25.88 8.24 -12.98
C THR A 257 -26.43 7.88 -11.60
N LYS A 258 -25.64 8.15 -10.56
CA LYS A 258 -25.97 7.95 -9.16
C LYS A 258 -25.40 9.10 -8.33
N LYS A 259 -25.86 9.21 -7.08
CA LYS A 259 -25.35 10.18 -6.13
C LYS A 259 -25.28 9.59 -4.73
N LEU A 260 -24.09 9.59 -4.14
CA LEU A 260 -23.87 9.32 -2.73
C LEU A 260 -24.36 10.51 -1.91
N LYS A 261 -25.40 10.29 -1.10
CA LYS A 261 -26.06 11.31 -0.28
C LYS A 261 -25.42 11.38 1.10
N ALA A 262 -25.76 12.42 1.87
CA ALA A 262 -25.29 12.57 3.25
C ALA A 262 -25.73 11.39 4.13
N VAL A 263 -24.98 11.15 5.20
CA VAL A 263 -25.28 10.11 6.18
C VAL A 263 -26.67 10.31 6.75
N ASP A 264 -27.51 9.29 6.65
CA ASP A 264 -28.79 9.24 7.35
C ASP A 264 -28.53 8.90 8.82
N ARG A 265 -28.51 9.94 9.67
CA ARG A 265 -28.12 9.83 11.08
C ARG A 265 -28.98 8.82 11.88
N PRO A 266 -30.32 8.75 11.72
CA PRO A 266 -31.14 7.74 12.38
C PRO A 266 -30.78 6.29 12.04
N SER A 267 -30.52 5.98 10.77
CA SER A 267 -30.22 4.60 10.34
C SER A 267 -28.72 4.25 10.32
N LEU A 268 -27.86 5.27 10.49
CA LEU A 268 -26.41 5.19 10.33
C LEU A 268 -26.04 4.54 8.99
N THR A 269 -26.61 5.04 7.90
CA THR A 269 -26.33 4.55 6.54
C THR A 269 -25.95 5.69 5.61
N VAL A 270 -25.27 5.33 4.52
CA VAL A 270 -24.96 6.26 3.43
C VAL A 270 -25.81 5.91 2.21
N PRO A 271 -26.93 6.60 1.98
CA PRO A 271 -27.81 6.28 0.86
C PRO A 271 -27.19 6.65 -0.49
N VAL A 272 -27.38 5.78 -1.47
CA VAL A 272 -27.07 6.00 -2.87
C VAL A 272 -28.38 6.25 -3.60
N GLU A 273 -28.53 7.44 -4.17
CA GLU A 273 -29.65 7.81 -5.03
C GLU A 273 -29.35 7.44 -6.48
N VAL A 274 -30.30 6.81 -7.16
CA VAL A 274 -30.22 6.47 -8.60
C VAL A 274 -31.11 7.41 -9.43
N GLU A 275 -30.92 7.40 -10.76
CA GLU A 275 -31.83 8.08 -11.69
C GLU A 275 -33.29 7.65 -11.44
N GLY A 276 -34.18 8.64 -11.26
CA GLY A 276 -35.58 8.42 -10.87
C GLY A 276 -35.86 8.57 -9.36
N GLY A 277 -34.84 8.84 -8.54
CA GLY A 277 -35.00 9.24 -7.13
C GLY A 277 -35.13 8.09 -6.13
N ALA A 278 -35.07 6.84 -6.59
CA ALA A 278 -34.98 5.69 -5.68
C ALA A 278 -33.62 5.67 -4.95
N THR A 279 -33.60 5.16 -3.73
CA THR A 279 -32.40 5.07 -2.91
C THR A 279 -32.10 3.64 -2.48
N HIS A 280 -30.82 3.27 -2.46
CA HIS A 280 -30.35 1.98 -1.96
C HIS A 280 -29.04 2.16 -1.15
N ARG A 281 -28.55 1.09 -0.53
CA ARG A 281 -27.32 1.11 0.29
C ARG A 281 -26.05 0.93 -0.56
N LEU A 282 -24.88 1.25 0.00
CA LEU A 282 -23.57 1.01 -0.63
C LEU A 282 -23.33 -0.47 -0.99
N ASP A 283 -23.76 -1.41 -0.16
CA ASP A 283 -23.57 -2.85 -0.41
C ASP A 283 -24.38 -3.38 -1.60
N GLN A 284 -25.39 -2.62 -2.05
CA GLN A 284 -26.25 -2.93 -3.19
C GLN A 284 -25.75 -2.36 -4.52
N LEU A 285 -24.61 -1.66 -4.53
CA LEU A 285 -23.92 -1.27 -5.75
C LEU A 285 -23.47 -2.49 -6.55
N SER A 286 -23.20 -2.30 -7.85
CA SER A 286 -22.60 -3.36 -8.67
C SER A 286 -21.23 -3.75 -8.11
N SER A 287 -20.79 -4.98 -8.37
CA SER A 287 -19.51 -5.49 -7.85
C SER A 287 -18.34 -4.54 -8.13
N GLY A 288 -18.25 -4.03 -9.36
CA GLY A 288 -17.18 -3.11 -9.74
C GLY A 288 -17.27 -1.72 -9.13
N GLU A 289 -18.49 -1.19 -8.92
CA GLU A 289 -18.67 0.06 -8.19
C GLU A 289 -18.26 -0.08 -6.73
N ARG A 290 -18.59 -1.19 -6.06
CA ARG A 290 -18.20 -1.44 -4.66
C ARG A 290 -16.68 -1.41 -4.50
N GLN A 291 -15.95 -2.09 -5.40
CA GLN A 291 -14.49 -2.09 -5.38
C GLN A 291 -13.90 -0.70 -5.61
N LEU A 292 -14.44 0.07 -6.57
CA LEU A 292 -13.95 1.42 -6.84
C LEU A 292 -14.24 2.37 -5.66
N VAL A 293 -15.44 2.31 -5.07
CA VAL A 293 -15.80 3.15 -3.92
C VAL A 293 -14.87 2.84 -2.76
N GLN A 294 -14.65 1.56 -2.48
CA GLN A 294 -13.69 1.15 -1.45
C GLN A 294 -12.29 1.68 -1.73
N PHE A 295 -11.75 1.42 -2.92
CA PHE A 295 -10.41 1.85 -3.29
C PHE A 295 -10.24 3.37 -3.11
N VAL A 296 -11.17 4.14 -3.69
CA VAL A 296 -11.08 5.60 -3.69
C VAL A 296 -11.18 6.17 -2.28
N VAL A 297 -12.16 5.72 -1.49
CA VAL A 297 -12.39 6.24 -0.13
C VAL A 297 -11.25 5.83 0.80
N ARG A 298 -10.77 4.58 0.73
CA ARG A 298 -9.68 4.08 1.59
C ARG A 298 -8.36 4.76 1.29
N VAL A 299 -8.00 4.94 0.02
CA VAL A 299 -6.78 5.69 -0.35
C VAL A 299 -6.86 7.14 0.14
N ALA A 300 -7.94 7.85 -0.20
CA ALA A 300 -8.11 9.26 0.19
C ALA A 300 -8.06 9.47 1.71
N SER A 301 -8.59 8.52 2.48
CA SER A 301 -8.70 8.63 3.94
C SER A 301 -7.43 8.24 4.69
N HIS A 302 -6.56 7.41 4.11
CA HIS A 302 -5.46 6.75 4.84
C HIS A 302 -4.07 6.96 4.21
N MET A 303 -3.99 7.66 3.08
CA MET A 303 -2.69 8.03 2.50
C MET A 303 -1.95 9.07 3.33
N THR A 304 -0.63 9.05 3.19
CA THR A 304 0.34 10.04 3.69
C THR A 304 1.12 10.66 2.53
N GLY A 305 2.04 11.60 2.81
CA GLY A 305 2.93 12.17 1.80
C GLY A 305 3.97 11.19 1.23
N SER A 306 4.00 9.93 1.66
CA SER A 306 4.76 8.86 1.01
C SER A 306 3.97 7.55 1.03
N THR A 307 3.13 7.34 0.02
CA THR A 307 2.15 6.24 0.00
C THR A 307 2.46 5.25 -1.13
N VAL A 308 2.57 3.97 -0.80
CA VAL A 308 2.59 2.88 -1.79
C VAL A 308 1.25 2.16 -1.77
N VAL A 309 0.55 2.12 -2.90
CA VAL A 309 -0.72 1.41 -3.03
C VAL A 309 -0.48 0.09 -3.76
N LEU A 310 -0.72 -1.02 -3.07
CA LEU A 310 -0.63 -2.36 -3.63
C LEU A 310 -2.03 -2.82 -4.05
N VAL A 311 -2.19 -3.25 -5.30
CA VAL A 311 -3.48 -3.74 -5.81
C VAL A 311 -3.29 -5.11 -6.44
N ASP A 312 -3.81 -6.14 -5.77
CA ASP A 312 -3.81 -7.49 -6.30
C ASP A 312 -4.99 -7.70 -7.25
N GLU A 313 -4.72 -8.40 -8.36
CA GLU A 313 -5.66 -8.68 -9.45
C GLU A 313 -6.50 -7.44 -9.79
N THR A 314 -5.81 -6.40 -10.25
CA THR A 314 -6.30 -5.02 -10.40
C THR A 314 -7.66 -4.92 -11.12
N GLU A 315 -7.89 -5.79 -12.09
CA GLU A 315 -9.07 -5.76 -12.96
C GLU A 315 -10.13 -6.83 -12.65
N GLN A 316 -9.93 -7.62 -11.60
CA GLN A 316 -10.83 -8.74 -11.27
C GLN A 316 -12.23 -8.24 -10.92
N HIS A 317 -13.25 -8.85 -11.54
CA HIS A 317 -14.67 -8.49 -11.38
C HIS A 317 -15.06 -7.07 -11.84
N LEU A 318 -14.18 -6.38 -12.59
CA LEU A 318 -14.50 -5.11 -13.23
C LEU A 318 -14.88 -5.31 -14.71
N HIS A 319 -15.87 -4.57 -15.20
CA HIS A 319 -16.12 -4.46 -16.65
C HIS A 319 -15.16 -3.44 -17.30
N LEU A 320 -14.98 -3.49 -18.62
CA LEU A 320 -13.98 -2.69 -19.37
C LEU A 320 -14.02 -1.18 -19.04
N VAL A 321 -15.21 -0.60 -18.91
CA VAL A 321 -15.37 0.82 -18.58
C VAL A 321 -14.82 1.14 -17.18
N MET A 322 -15.09 0.28 -16.19
CA MET A 322 -14.60 0.46 -14.82
C MET A 322 -13.10 0.22 -14.71
N ARG A 323 -12.55 -0.71 -15.48
CA ARG A 323 -11.09 -0.97 -15.56
C ARG A 323 -10.34 0.25 -16.07
N ARG A 324 -10.79 0.80 -17.20
CA ARG A 324 -10.21 2.04 -17.76
C ARG A 324 -10.29 3.18 -16.75
N ARG A 325 -11.41 3.28 -16.04
CA ARG A 325 -11.59 4.28 -14.99
C ARG A 325 -10.61 4.10 -13.84
N LEU A 326 -10.44 2.88 -13.32
CA LEU A 326 -9.46 2.60 -12.26
C LEU A 326 -8.05 2.99 -12.69
N ILE A 327 -7.61 2.58 -13.88
CA ILE A 327 -6.28 2.91 -14.38
C ILE A 327 -6.11 4.42 -14.57
N ASN A 328 -7.13 5.14 -15.04
CA ASN A 328 -7.07 6.59 -15.15
C ASN A 328 -6.95 7.27 -13.79
N ILE A 329 -7.72 6.83 -12.78
CA ILE A 329 -7.59 7.35 -11.39
C ILE A 329 -6.18 7.11 -10.86
N ILE A 330 -5.63 5.89 -11.06
CA ILE A 330 -4.26 5.55 -10.66
C ILE A 330 -3.24 6.47 -11.35
N LYS A 331 -3.37 6.69 -12.66
CA LYS A 331 -2.47 7.57 -13.42
C LYS A 331 -2.59 9.03 -13.01
N GLU A 332 -3.80 9.52 -12.79
CA GLU A 332 -4.05 10.88 -12.32
C GLU A 332 -3.40 11.06 -10.95
N TRP A 333 -3.66 10.17 -10.01
CA TRP A 333 -3.12 10.33 -8.67
C TRP A 333 -1.61 10.08 -8.56
N ALA A 334 -1.04 9.15 -9.34
CA ALA A 334 0.42 8.97 -9.39
C ALA A 334 1.14 10.21 -9.96
N ARG A 335 0.45 11.00 -10.79
CA ARG A 335 0.96 12.26 -11.34
C ARG A 335 0.79 13.42 -10.35
N ASP A 336 -0.39 13.52 -9.75
CA ASP A 336 -0.77 14.67 -8.93
C ASP A 336 -0.14 14.63 -7.53
N TYR A 337 0.22 13.43 -7.04
CA TYR A 337 0.85 13.21 -5.74
C TYR A 337 2.23 12.58 -5.90
N GLU A 338 3.29 13.40 -5.83
CA GLU A 338 4.69 12.94 -6.05
C GLU A 338 5.11 11.79 -5.12
N GLY A 339 4.62 11.81 -3.88
CA GLY A 339 4.89 10.78 -2.88
C GLY A 339 4.10 9.48 -3.07
N MET A 340 3.22 9.39 -4.08
CA MET A 340 2.38 8.22 -4.27
C MET A 340 2.88 7.31 -5.40
N SER A 341 2.95 6.01 -5.11
CA SER A 341 3.27 4.98 -6.09
C SER A 341 2.31 3.80 -6.03
N PHE A 342 2.23 3.05 -7.12
CA PHE A 342 1.34 1.90 -7.25
C PHE A 342 2.11 0.65 -7.67
N VAL A 343 1.83 -0.47 -7.02
CA VAL A 343 2.28 -1.80 -7.45
C VAL A 343 1.04 -2.64 -7.75
N LEU A 344 0.84 -2.93 -9.02
CA LEU A 344 -0.35 -3.55 -9.56
C LEU A 344 -0.02 -4.97 -9.99
N THR A 345 -0.91 -5.93 -9.77
CA THR A 345 -0.81 -7.26 -10.40
C THR A 345 -1.92 -7.47 -11.42
N SER A 346 -1.60 -8.20 -12.50
CA SER A 346 -2.57 -8.63 -13.50
C SER A 346 -2.12 -9.90 -14.21
N HIS A 347 -3.08 -10.71 -14.65
CA HIS A 347 -2.88 -11.83 -15.58
C HIS A 347 -3.37 -11.49 -17.00
N GLN A 348 -3.87 -10.27 -17.24
CA GLN A 348 -4.57 -9.90 -18.48
C GLN A 348 -3.69 -9.02 -19.37
N ALA A 349 -3.59 -9.38 -20.65
CA ALA A 349 -2.85 -8.60 -21.64
C ALA A 349 -3.42 -7.20 -21.86
N ASP A 350 -4.72 -7.01 -21.64
CA ASP A 350 -5.36 -5.70 -21.77
C ASP A 350 -4.87 -4.69 -20.73
N SER A 351 -4.47 -5.12 -19.53
CA SER A 351 -3.89 -4.24 -18.52
C SER A 351 -2.61 -3.56 -19.03
N MET A 352 -1.77 -4.28 -19.77
CA MET A 352 -0.58 -3.70 -20.41
C MET A 352 -0.94 -2.67 -21.46
N ARG A 353 -2.01 -2.93 -22.23
CA ARG A 353 -2.47 -2.01 -23.28
C ARG A 353 -3.01 -0.71 -22.68
N ILE A 354 -3.79 -0.82 -21.61
CA ILE A 354 -4.38 0.35 -20.93
C ILE A 354 -3.30 1.14 -20.17
N LEU A 355 -2.38 0.45 -19.49
CA LEU A 355 -1.27 1.12 -18.80
C LEU A 355 -0.29 1.77 -19.81
N ALA A 356 -0.06 1.10 -20.94
CA ALA A 356 0.85 1.52 -22.01
C ALA A 356 2.24 1.90 -21.45
N PRO A 357 3.00 0.96 -20.84
CA PRO A 357 4.24 1.29 -20.14
C PRO A 357 5.31 1.91 -21.04
N LYS A 358 5.27 1.65 -22.36
CA LYS A 358 6.20 2.22 -23.34
C LYS A 358 5.84 3.64 -23.79
N LEU A 359 4.62 4.10 -23.53
CA LEU A 359 4.20 5.45 -23.88
C LEU A 359 4.76 6.41 -22.83
N GLU A 360 5.51 7.43 -23.22
CA GLU A 360 5.90 8.47 -22.28
C GLU A 360 4.68 9.33 -21.92
N GLU A 361 4.41 9.47 -20.63
CA GLU A 361 3.32 10.29 -20.11
C GLU A 361 3.91 11.24 -19.05
N PRO A 362 3.76 12.57 -19.20
CA PRO A 362 4.32 13.52 -18.24
C PRO A 362 3.89 13.22 -16.79
N GLY A 363 4.86 13.22 -15.88
CA GLY A 363 4.70 12.92 -14.45
C GLY A 363 4.51 11.42 -14.12
N LEU A 364 4.60 10.53 -15.10
CA LEU A 364 4.52 9.08 -14.88
C LEU A 364 5.85 8.39 -15.21
N VAL A 365 6.41 7.70 -14.23
CA VAL A 365 7.55 6.80 -14.38
C VAL A 365 7.01 5.37 -14.24
N LYS A 366 6.86 4.69 -15.38
CA LYS A 366 6.22 3.38 -15.46
C LYS A 366 7.24 2.27 -15.58
N GLY A 367 6.99 1.17 -14.89
CA GLY A 367 7.79 -0.05 -15.00
C GLY A 367 6.94 -1.30 -14.81
N GLY A 368 7.60 -2.45 -14.83
CA GLY A 368 6.93 -3.71 -14.61
C GLY A 368 7.82 -4.90 -14.90
N CYS A 369 7.33 -6.07 -14.54
CA CYS A 369 7.99 -7.33 -14.78
C CYS A 369 7.00 -8.43 -15.17
N LEU A 370 7.50 -9.41 -15.91
CA LEU A 370 6.77 -10.65 -16.16
C LEU A 370 7.33 -11.75 -15.24
N VAL A 371 6.48 -12.29 -14.40
CA VAL A 371 6.76 -13.40 -13.50
C VAL A 371 6.32 -14.70 -14.16
N LYS A 372 7.23 -15.68 -14.20
CA LYS A 372 6.97 -17.01 -14.76
C LYS A 372 6.98 -18.06 -13.63
N PRO A 373 6.06 -19.04 -13.65
CA PRO A 373 6.11 -20.14 -12.71
C PRO A 373 7.39 -20.96 -12.92
N LYS A 374 8.16 -21.18 -11.84
CA LYS A 374 9.28 -22.12 -11.84
C LYS A 374 8.73 -23.52 -11.56
N PHE A 375 8.47 -24.30 -12.61
CA PHE A 375 8.08 -25.70 -12.45
C PHE A 375 9.28 -26.52 -11.98
N LYS A 376 9.06 -27.43 -11.04
CA LYS A 376 10.04 -28.46 -10.68
C LYS A 376 10.19 -29.38 -11.90
N LEU A 377 11.40 -29.55 -12.44
CA LEU A 377 11.67 -30.77 -13.19
C LEU A 377 11.52 -31.93 -12.20
N GLN A 378 10.83 -33.02 -12.59
CA GLN A 378 10.57 -34.17 -11.70
C GLN A 378 11.84 -34.94 -11.27
N HIS A 379 13.02 -34.42 -11.59
CA HIS A 379 14.32 -35.01 -11.28
C HIS A 379 15.25 -33.91 -10.75
N ASP A 380 15.07 -33.54 -9.48
CA ASP A 380 16.07 -32.89 -8.62
C ASP A 380 15.74 -33.21 -7.15
#